data_AF-A0A9X4HXH4-F1
#
_entry.id   AF-A0A9X4HXH4-F1
#
_cell.length_a   1.000
_cell.length_b   1.000
_cell.length_c   1.000
_cell.angle_alpha   90.00
_cell.angle_beta   90.00
_cell.angle_gamma   90.00
#
_symmetry.space_group_name_H-M   'P 1'
#
loop_
_entity.id
_entity.type
_entity.pdbx_description
1 polymer ?
#
loop_
_entity_poly.entity_id
_entity_poly.type
_entity_poly.pdbx_seq_one_letter_code
_entity_poly.pdbx_strand_id
1 'polypeptide(L)'
;MEYMAAQMDRQIEGAQHRYDEALKEGEQPAFPVAASEYGGHGTFFGLTIRDYFAAKALQGLISTAGAPCLLGMGGSENEAASTAYKLADAMLASRVKP
;
A
#
# COMPACT_ATOMS: atom_id res chain seq x y z
N MET A 1 -22.91 -27.43 10.97
CA MET A 1 -21.72 -27.36 10.09
C MET A 1 -21.92 -26.29 9.01
N GLU A 2 -23.00 -26.36 8.23
CA GLU A 2 -23.28 -25.40 7.14
C GLU A 2 -23.44 -23.93 7.60
N TYR A 3 -24.08 -23.69 8.74
CA TYR A 3 -24.20 -22.35 9.33
C TYR A 3 -22.86 -21.71 9.72
N MET A 4 -21.92 -22.52 10.22
CA MET A 4 -20.57 -22.04 10.60
C MET A 4 -19.75 -21.70 9.35
N ALA A 5 -19.88 -22.51 8.28
CA ALA A 5 -19.25 -22.23 6.99
C ALA A 5 -19.78 -20.93 6.37
N ALA A 6 -21.11 -20.77 6.30
CA ALA A 6 -21.74 -19.55 5.77
C ALA A 6 -21.49 -18.28 6.61
N GLN A 7 -21.14 -18.44 7.90
CA GLN A 7 -20.72 -17.33 8.76
C GLN A 7 -19.26 -16.97 8.54
N MET A 8 -18.38 -17.96 8.34
CA MET A 8 -16.98 -17.75 7.95
C MET A 8 -16.88 -17.07 6.58
N ASP A 9 -17.64 -17.53 5.59
CA ASP A 9 -17.61 -16.94 4.24
C ASP A 9 -18.04 -15.46 4.25
N ARG A 10 -19.10 -15.12 5.00
CA ARG A 10 -19.52 -13.72 5.19
C ARG A 10 -18.47 -12.87 5.91
N GLN A 11 -17.74 -13.45 6.87
CA GLN A 11 -16.63 -12.74 7.52
C GLN A 11 -15.46 -12.52 6.57
N ILE A 12 -15.17 -13.47 5.69
CA ILE A 12 -14.12 -13.37 4.65
C ILE A 12 -14.51 -12.28 3.64
N GLU A 13 -15.74 -12.29 3.13
CA GLU A 13 -16.24 -11.26 2.22
C GLU A 13 -16.20 -9.86 2.84
N GLY A 14 -16.63 -9.72 4.10
CA GLY A 14 -16.56 -8.45 4.83
C GLY A 14 -15.13 -8.00 5.16
N ALA A 15 -14.18 -8.92 5.29
CA ALA A 15 -12.76 -8.60 5.42
C ALA A 15 -12.16 -8.16 4.08
N GLN A 16 -12.55 -8.79 2.98
CA GLN A 16 -12.11 -8.43 1.64
C GLN A 16 -12.62 -7.04 1.23
N HIS A 17 -13.89 -6.74 1.48
CA HIS A 17 -14.44 -5.41 1.18
C HIS A 17 -13.68 -4.29 1.89
N ARG A 18 -13.38 -4.48 3.18
CA ARG A 18 -12.59 -3.54 3.99
C ARG A 18 -11.15 -3.39 3.51
N TYR A 19 -10.57 -4.48 3.02
CA TYR A 19 -9.25 -4.46 2.39
C TYR A 19 -9.27 -3.62 1.10
N ASP A 20 -10.28 -3.82 0.25
CA ASP A 20 -10.41 -3.09 -1.02
C ASP A 20 -10.67 -1.58 -0.79
N GLU A 21 -11.46 -1.23 0.24
CA GLU A 21 -11.64 0.16 0.66
C GLU A 21 -10.33 0.80 1.14
N ALA A 22 -9.53 0.07 1.93
CA ALA A 22 -8.23 0.54 2.39
C ALA A 22 -7.28 0.85 1.22
N LEU A 23 -7.32 0.04 0.16
CA LEU A 23 -6.52 0.26 -1.04
C LEU A 23 -6.99 1.49 -1.81
N LYS A 24 -8.29 1.75 -1.90
CA LYS A 24 -8.84 2.97 -2.51
C LYS A 24 -8.43 4.23 -1.75
N GLU A 25 -8.37 4.18 -0.42
CA GLU A 25 -7.78 5.27 0.38
C GLU A 25 -6.30 5.49 0.03
N GLY A 26 -5.60 4.41 -0.31
CA GLY A 26 -4.20 4.45 -0.75
C GLY A 26 -3.96 5.30 -1.99
N GLU A 27 -4.98 5.52 -2.83
CA GLU A 27 -4.92 6.34 -4.05
C GLU A 27 -4.99 7.85 -3.78
N GLN A 28 -5.31 8.26 -2.54
CA GLN A 28 -5.34 9.66 -2.14
C GLN A 28 -3.92 10.26 -2.10
N PRO A 29 -3.79 11.59 -2.21
CA PRO A 29 -2.50 12.27 -2.09
C PRO A 29 -1.81 11.97 -0.75
N ALA A 30 -0.52 11.64 -0.79
CA ALA A 30 0.27 11.37 0.43
C ALA A 30 0.44 12.62 1.32
N PHE A 31 0.41 13.80 0.71
CA PHE A 31 0.63 15.08 1.37
C PHE A 31 -0.53 16.04 1.08
N PRO A 32 -0.75 17.06 1.92
CA PRO A 32 -1.80 18.05 1.71
C PRO A 32 -1.66 18.75 0.35
N VAL A 33 -2.77 18.88 -0.35
CA VAL A 33 -2.88 19.59 -1.63
C VAL A 33 -3.66 20.87 -1.41
N ALA A 34 -3.29 21.95 -2.11
CA ALA A 34 -4.03 23.20 -2.02
C ALA A 34 -5.47 23.01 -2.52
N ALA A 35 -6.44 23.64 -1.86
CA ALA A 35 -7.86 23.51 -2.23
C ALA A 35 -8.14 23.94 -3.69
N SER A 36 -7.34 24.85 -4.25
CA SER A 36 -7.41 25.29 -5.65
C SER A 36 -7.03 24.21 -6.67
N GLU A 37 -6.28 23.19 -6.24
CA GLU A 37 -5.83 22.08 -7.07
C GLU A 37 -6.73 20.84 -6.85
N TYR A 38 -7.51 20.83 -5.77
CA TYR A 38 -8.50 19.81 -5.44
C TYR A 38 -9.78 20.01 -6.27
N GLY A 39 -9.72 19.79 -7.59
CA GLY A 39 -10.93 19.63 -8.40
C GLY A 39 -11.05 20.30 -9.77
N GLY A 40 -9.99 20.43 -10.58
CA GLY A 40 -10.29 20.76 -12.00
C GLY A 40 -9.19 21.11 -12.96
N HIS A 41 -7.96 21.41 -12.53
CA HIS A 41 -6.93 21.90 -13.46
C HIS A 41 -5.60 21.16 -13.26
N GLY A 42 -5.51 19.95 -13.82
CA GLY A 42 -4.29 19.12 -13.82
C GLY A 42 -4.21 18.21 -12.61
N THR A 43 -4.60 16.95 -12.79
CA THR A 43 -4.76 15.89 -11.78
C THR A 43 -3.43 15.28 -11.31
N PHE A 44 -2.40 16.09 -11.07
CA PHE A 44 -1.08 15.57 -10.69
C PHE A 44 -0.80 15.85 -9.21
N PHE A 45 -1.41 15.05 -8.34
CA PHE A 45 -1.27 15.17 -6.89
C PHE A 45 0.08 14.66 -6.33
N GLY A 46 1.03 14.33 -7.20
CA GLY A 46 2.32 13.75 -6.82
C GLY A 46 2.16 12.30 -6.33
N LEU A 47 2.79 11.98 -5.20
CA LEU A 47 2.77 10.62 -4.63
C LEU A 47 1.42 10.31 -3.97
N THR A 48 0.93 9.10 -4.19
CA THR A 48 -0.20 8.57 -3.41
C THR A 48 0.26 8.09 -2.03
N ILE A 49 -0.66 7.92 -1.07
CA ILE A 49 -0.34 7.33 0.24
C ILE A 49 0.36 5.98 0.06
N ARG A 50 -0.11 5.17 -0.90
CA ARG A 50 0.48 3.87 -1.23
C ARG A 50 1.93 4.01 -1.71
N ASP A 51 2.22 4.95 -2.61
CA ASP A 51 3.57 5.20 -3.11
C ASP A 51 4.51 5.67 -2.01
N TYR A 52 4.02 6.54 -1.11
CA TYR A 52 4.81 7.00 0.03
C TYR A 52 5.19 5.86 0.97
N PHE A 53 4.24 4.98 1.31
CA PHE A 53 4.52 3.79 2.12
C PHE A 53 5.47 2.81 1.43
N ALA A 54 5.29 2.58 0.13
CA ALA A 54 6.19 1.74 -0.65
C ALA A 54 7.61 2.33 -0.65
N ALA A 55 7.77 3.64 -0.88
CA ALA A 55 9.07 4.29 -0.82
C ALA A 55 9.75 4.16 0.56
N LYS A 56 8.98 4.29 1.65
CA LYS A 56 9.50 4.08 3.02
C LYS A 56 9.90 2.63 3.29
N ALA A 57 9.11 1.66 2.84
CA ALA A 57 9.46 0.25 2.95
C ALA A 57 10.72 -0.07 2.13
N LEU A 58 10.79 0.42 0.89
CA LEU A 58 11.94 0.23 0.01
C LEU A 58 13.22 0.81 0.62
N GLN A 59 13.15 2.00 1.22
CA GLN A 59 14.28 2.62 1.91
C GLN A 59 14.87 1.70 3.00
N GLY A 60 14.01 1.04 3.78
CA GLY A 60 14.44 0.04 4.75
C GLY A 60 15.07 -1.18 4.08
N LEU A 61 14.38 -1.78 3.10
CA LEU A 61 14.81 -3.00 2.41
C LEU A 61 16.21 -2.88 1.80
N ILE A 62 16.51 -1.77 1.12
CA ILE A 62 17.81 -1.57 0.45
C ILE A 62 18.95 -1.19 1.42
N SER A 63 18.61 -0.82 2.65
CA SER A 63 19.59 -0.50 3.70
C SER A 63 20.04 -1.73 4.51
N THR A 64 19.27 -2.82 4.48
CA THR A 64 19.47 -4.01 5.33
C THR A 64 19.73 -5.30 4.57
N ALA A 65 19.68 -5.31 3.23
CA ALA A 65 20.23 -6.44 2.47
C ALA A 65 21.70 -6.64 2.90
N GLY A 66 22.18 -7.89 3.01
CA GLY A 66 23.46 -8.25 3.67
C GLY A 66 24.73 -7.50 3.24
N ALA A 67 24.66 -6.67 2.20
CA ALA A 67 25.40 -5.42 2.05
C ALA A 67 24.42 -4.35 1.53
N PRO A 68 24.48 -3.08 1.98
CA PRO A 68 23.62 -2.04 1.43
C PRO A 68 23.79 -1.99 -0.09
N CYS A 69 22.69 -1.80 -0.81
CA CYS A 69 22.63 -1.89 -2.27
C CYS A 69 23.27 -0.68 -2.97
N LEU A 70 24.40 -0.19 -2.44
CA LEU A 70 25.15 1.00 -2.86
C LEU A 70 25.58 0.93 -4.34
N LEU A 71 25.78 -0.28 -4.85
CA LEU A 71 26.20 -0.55 -6.23
C LEU A 71 25.07 -1.20 -7.08
N GLY A 72 23.85 -1.25 -6.56
CA GLY A 72 22.69 -1.89 -7.20
C GLY A 72 22.20 -3.15 -6.49
N MET A 73 21.09 -3.72 -6.99
CA MET A 73 20.38 -4.87 -6.42
C MET A 73 20.70 -6.19 -7.11
N GLY A 74 21.59 -6.19 -8.12
CA GLY A 74 22.01 -7.42 -8.80
C GLY A 74 20.88 -8.15 -9.55
N GLY A 75 19.87 -7.43 -10.05
CA GLY A 75 18.72 -8.02 -10.74
C GLY A 75 17.49 -8.25 -9.84
N SER A 76 17.57 -7.93 -8.55
CA SER A 76 16.45 -8.07 -7.60
C SER A 76 15.58 -6.81 -7.45
N GLU A 77 15.69 -5.84 -8.37
CA GLU A 77 14.98 -4.56 -8.31
C GLU A 77 13.45 -4.76 -8.30
N ASN A 78 12.95 -5.68 -9.12
CA ASN A 78 11.51 -5.95 -9.24
C ASN A 78 10.95 -6.59 -7.97
N GLU A 79 11.71 -7.49 -7.35
CA GLU A 79 11.35 -8.17 -6.11
C GLU A 79 11.28 -7.18 -4.94
N ALA A 80 12.25 -6.27 -4.85
CA ALA A 80 12.24 -5.22 -3.83
C ALA A 80 11.08 -4.24 -4.02
N ALA A 81 10.82 -3.80 -5.26
CA ALA A 81 9.66 -2.96 -5.56
C ALA A 81 8.35 -3.68 -5.23
N SER A 82 8.18 -4.93 -5.64
CA SER A 82 7.00 -5.74 -5.33
C SER A 82 6.80 -5.92 -3.83
N THR A 83 7.88 -6.20 -3.09
CA THR A 83 7.85 -6.38 -1.63
C THR A 83 7.47 -5.08 -0.93
N ALA A 84 8.01 -3.95 -1.39
CA ALA A 84 7.68 -2.64 -0.85
C ALA A 84 6.19 -2.28 -1.03
N TYR A 85 5.62 -2.54 -2.20
CA TYR A 85 4.18 -2.32 -2.41
C TYR A 85 3.30 -3.29 -1.61
N LYS A 86 3.69 -4.55 -1.44
CA LYS A 86 2.97 -5.48 -0.55
C LYS A 86 2.96 -5.02 0.91
N LEU A 87 4.07 -4.43 1.37
CA LEU A 87 4.14 -3.83 2.70
C LEU A 87 3.25 -2.58 2.79
N ALA A 88 3.20 -1.74 1.77
CA ALA A 88 2.30 -0.60 1.71
C ALA A 88 0.83 -1.03 1.78
N ASP A 89 0.44 -2.04 1.01
CA ASP A 89 -0.92 -2.60 1.01
C ASP A 89 -1.27 -3.18 2.39
N ALA A 90 -0.32 -3.85 3.06
CA ALA A 90 -0.51 -4.33 4.43
C ALA A 90 -0.66 -3.20 5.46
N MET A 91 0.07 -2.09 5.30
CA MET A 91 -0.08 -0.89 6.15
C MET A 91 -1.46 -0.27 5.98
N LEU A 92 -1.96 -0.14 4.74
CA LEU A 92 -3.30 0.37 4.46
C LEU A 92 -4.37 -0.55 5.07
N ALA A 93 -4.29 -1.86 4.81
CA ALA A 93 -5.21 -2.85 5.36
C ALA A 93 -5.22 -2.85 6.90
N SER A 94 -4.09 -2.56 7.55
CA SER A 94 -4.01 -2.50 9.01
C SER A 94 -4.83 -1.37 9.62
N ARG A 95 -5.15 -0.30 8.87
CA ARG A 95 -5.99 0.83 9.33
C ARG A 95 -7.45 0.45 9.50
N VAL A 96 -7.91 -0.56 8.76
CA VAL A 96 -9.31 -1.01 8.70
C VAL A 96 -9.55 -2.26 9.55
N LYS A 97 -8.52 -2.77 10.24
CA LYS A 97 -8.70 -3.83 11.25
C LYS A 97 -9.60 -3.30 12.38
N PRO A 98 -10.53 -4.14 12.88
CA PRO A 98 -11.56 -3.74 13.83
C PRO A 98 -11.00 -3.43 15.22
#